data_AF-A0A932D813-F1
#
_entry.id   AF-A0A932D813-F1
#
_cell.length_a   1.000
_cell.length_b   1.000
_cell.length_c   1.000
_cell.angle_alpha   90.00
_cell.angle_beta   90.00
_cell.angle_gamma   90.00
#
_symmetry.space_group_name_H-M   'P 1'
#
loop_
_entity.id
_entity.type
_entity.pdbx_description
1 polymer ?
#
loop_
_entity_poly.entity_id
_entity_poly.type
_entity_poly.pdbx_seq_one_letter_code
_entity_poly.pdbx_strand_id
1 'polypeptide(L)' 'MIERIRKRLSNGFHPFTIRLSNGQRFLVPQRDFIAFSAKVVVVIDQEDISHTINPRHIVSVEEAVLQS' A
#
# COMPACT_ATOMS: atom_id res chain seq x y z
N MET A 1 8.82 7.62 3.02
CA MET A 1 7.95 6.56 2.48
C MET A 1 6.63 7.13 1.95
N ILE A 2 5.86 7.88 2.73
CA ILE A 2 4.59 8.49 2.29
C ILE A 2 4.69 9.25 0.96
N GLU A 3 5.76 10.05 0.75
CA GLU A 3 5.95 10.76 -0.51
C GLU A 3 6.15 9.84 -1.73
N ARG A 4 6.68 8.62 -1.54
CA ARG A 4 6.75 7.62 -2.62
C ARG A 4 5.38 7.08 -2.98
N ILE A 5 4.55 6.82 -1.98
CA ILE A 5 3.15 6.38 -2.17
C ILE A 5 2.36 7.49 -2.88
N ARG A 6 2.49 8.74 -2.42
CA ARG A 6 1.86 9.91 -3.04
C ARG A 6 2.23 10.05 -4.53
N LYS A 7 3.51 9.92 -4.88
CA LYS A 7 3.97 9.95 -6.28
C LYS A 7 3.40 8.83 -7.15
N ARG A 8 3.21 7.62 -6.59
CA ARG A 8 2.59 6.51 -7.33
C ARG A 8 1.10 6.73 -7.59
N LEU A 9 0.43 7.52 -6.76
CA LEU A 9 -1.00 7.82 -6.92
C LEU A 9 -1.27 9.00 -7.87
N SER A 10 -0.26 9.80 -8.22
CA SER A 10 -0.42 11.01 -9.04
C SER A 10 -0.20 10.80 -10.55
N ASN A 11 0.58 9.79 -10.97
CA ASN A 11 1.01 9.61 -12.38
C ASN A 11 0.31 8.44 -13.12
N GLY A 12 -0.96 8.21 -12.83
CA GLY A 12 -1.66 6.99 -13.24
C GLY A 12 -1.39 5.88 -12.22
N PHE A 13 -2.47 5.32 -11.67
CA PHE A 13 -2.37 4.30 -10.64
C PHE A 13 -1.83 3.00 -11.24
N HIS A 14 -0.77 2.45 -10.65
CA HIS A 14 -0.27 1.12 -10.97
C HIS A 14 -0.34 0.26 -9.71
N PRO A 15 -0.87 -0.97 -9.78
CA PRO A 15 -0.92 -1.88 -8.64
C PRO A 15 0.43 -2.05 -7.95
N PHE A 16 0.43 -2.05 -6.62
CA PHE A 16 1.65 -2.18 -5.83
C PHE A 16 1.44 -2.98 -4.55
N THR A 17 2.52 -3.54 -4.03
CA THR A 17 2.53 -4.27 -2.76
C THR A 17 3.25 -3.47 -1.69
N ILE A 18 2.61 -3.28 -0.54
CA ILE A 18 3.23 -2.74 0.67
C ILE A 18 3.78 -3.89 1.49
N ARG A 19 5.07 -3.82 1.85
CA ARG A 19 5.69 -4.77 2.77
C ARG A 19 5.98 -4.10 4.10
N LEU A 20 5.60 -4.78 5.17
CA LEU A 20 5.85 -4.33 6.54
C LEU A 20 7.08 -5.02 7.15
N SER A 21 7.65 -4.40 8.19
CA SER A 21 8.81 -4.90 8.93
C SER A 21 8.56 -6.24 9.62
N ASN A 22 7.31 -6.59 9.90
CA ASN A 22 6.91 -7.88 10.47
C ASN A 22 6.68 -8.97 9.41
N GLY A 23 6.94 -8.68 8.13
CA GLY A 23 6.78 -9.62 7.02
C GLY A 23 5.42 -9.60 6.35
N GLN A 24 4.41 -8.90 6.90
CA GLN A 24 3.10 -8.77 6.25
C GLN A 24 3.20 -8.06 4.89
N ARG A 25 2.34 -8.47 3.96
CA ARG A 25 2.26 -7.95 2.59
C ARG A 25 0.82 -7.59 2.28
N PHE A 26 0.62 -6.39 1.74
CA PHE A 26 -0.69 -5.90 1.34
C PHE A 26 -0.65 -5.49 -0.12
N LEU A 27 -1.43 -6.17 -0.96
CA LEU A 27 -1.65 -5.80 -2.35
C LEU A 27 -2.63 -4.62 -2.40
N VAL A 28 -2.26 -3.57 -3.13
CA VAL A 28 -3.12 -2.44 -3.43
C VAL A 28 -3.42 -2.47 -4.92
N PRO A 29 -4.56 -3.07 -5.34
CA PRO A 29 -4.88 -3.28 -6.75
C PRO A 29 -5.38 -1.99 -7.43
N GLN A 30 -5.97 -1.07 -6.68
CA GLN A 30 -6.48 0.20 -7.17
C GLN A 30 -6.43 1.27 -6.08
N ARG A 31 -6.61 2.53 -6.47
CA ARG A 31 -6.52 3.68 -5.55
C ARG A 31 -7.51 3.60 -4.39
N ASP A 32 -8.69 3.02 -4.62
CA ASP A 32 -9.75 2.96 -3.62
C ASP A 32 -9.45 1.97 -2.48
N PHE A 33 -8.44 1.12 -2.66
CA PHE A 33 -8.01 0.12 -1.67
C PHE A 33 -6.97 0.69 -0.70
N ILE A 34 -6.63 1.98 -0.82
CA ILE A 34 -5.68 2.64 0.06
C ILE A 34 -6.10 4.08 0.40
N ALA A 35 -6.04 4.41 1.69
CA ALA A 35 -6.07 5.78 2.18
C ALA A 35 -4.79 6.06 2.98
N PHE A 36 -4.31 7.30 2.97
CA PHE A 36 -3.12 7.65 3.74
C PHE A 36 -3.13 9.10 4.21
N SER A 37 -2.49 9.32 5.34
CA SER A 37 -2.11 10.62 5.88
C SER A 37 -0.67 10.54 6.39
N ALA A 38 -0.17 11.63 6.98
CA ALA A 38 1.20 11.67 7.52
C ALA A 38 1.46 10.61 8.61
N LYS A 39 0.43 10.15 9.32
CA LYS A 39 0.57 9.27 10.49
C LYS A 39 -0.04 7.88 10.32
N VAL A 40 -0.84 7.67 9.28
CA VAL A 40 -1.57 6.42 9.07
C VAL A 40 -1.68 6.09 7.59
N VAL A 41 -1.54 4.81 7.27
CA VAL A 41 -1.96 4.21 6.00
C VAL A 41 -3.05 3.20 6.33
N VAL A 42 -4.16 3.24 5.60
CA VAL A 42 -5.22 2.24 5.69
C VAL A 42 -5.24 1.50 4.36
N VAL A 43 -5.25 0.18 4.41
CA VAL A 43 -5.37 -0.69 3.23
C VAL A 43 -6.57 -1.60 3.42
N ILE A 44 -7.38 -1.76 2.38
CA ILE A 44 -8.42 -2.78 2.30
C ILE A 44 -7.81 -3.96 1.53
N ASP A 45 -7.84 -5.16 2.10
CA ASP A 45 -7.32 -6.36 1.44
C ASP A 45 -8.37 -7.01 0.51
N GLN A 46 -8.05 -8.18 -0.04
CA GLN A 46 -8.94 -8.91 -0.96
C GLN A 46 -10.14 -9.56 -0.25
N GLU A 47 -10.13 -9.62 1.08
CA GLU A 47 -11.21 -10.14 1.92
C GLU A 47 -12.08 -8.99 2.47
N ASP A 48 -11.94 -7.78 1.91
CA ASP A 48 -12.59 -6.53 2.36
C ASP A 48 -12.28 -6.15 3.81
N ILE A 49 -11.15 -6.62 4.36
CA ILE A 49 -10.72 -6.29 5.71
C ILE A 49 -9.84 -5.04 5.69
N SER A 50 -10.17 -4.05 6.52
CA SER A 50 -9.36 -2.83 6.66
C SER A 50 -8.20 -3.02 7.64
N HIS A 51 -6.99 -2.72 7.21
CA HIS A 51 -5.77 -2.76 8.00
C HIS A 51 -5.23 -1.36 8.24
N THR A 52 -5.06 -0.99 9.51
CA THR A 52 -4.45 0.29 9.91
C THR A 52 -2.95 0.09 10.13
N ILE A 53 -2.15 0.75 9.31
CA ILE A 53 -0.70 0.60 9.23
C ILE A 53 -0.03 1.90 9.67
N ASN A 54 0.90 1.81 10.62
CA ASN A 54 1.81 2.93 10.91
C ASN A 54 2.87 3.03 9.79
N PRO A 55 3.01 4.19 9.12
CA PRO A 55 3.95 4.37 8.00
C PRO A 55 5.41 4.02 8.33
N ARG A 56 5.81 4.05 9.61
CA ARG A 56 7.16 3.70 10.07
C ARG A 56 7.49 2.21 9.93
N HIS A 57 6.48 1.35 9.85
CA HIS A 57 6.67 -0.09 9.67
C HIS A 57 6.74 -0.49 8.19
N ILE A 58 6.52 0.43 7.25
CA ILE A 58 6.62 0.13 5.82
C ILE A 58 8.09 0.10 5.41
N VAL A 59 8.57 -1.09 5.05
CA VAL A 59 9.98 -1.31 4.65
C VAL A 59 10.16 -1.23 3.14
N SER A 60 9.17 -1.63 2.35
CA SER A 60 9.20 -1.50 0.90
C SER A 60 7.81 -1.27 0.29
N VAL A 61 7.83 -0.67 -0.90
CA VAL A 61 6.68 -0.57 -1.81
C VAL A 61 7.18 -1.07 -3.16
N GLU A 62 6.64 -2.19 -3.60
CA GLU A 62 7.08 -2.93 -4.78
C GLU A 62 5.97 -2.86 -5.85
N GLU A 63 6.31 -2.92 -7.13
CA GLU A 63 5.28 -3.13 -8.16
C GLU A 63 4.58 -4.46 -7.91
N ALA A 64 3.25 -4.49 -8.09
CA ALA A 64 2.54 -5.74 -7.96
C ALA A 64 2.94 -6.62 -9.15
N VAL A 65 3.57 -7.75 -8.86
CA VAL A 65 3.61 -8.85 -9.81
C VAL A 65 2.23 -9.47 -9.78
N LEU A 66 1.37 -9.10 -10.74
CA LEU A 66 0.21 -9.93 -11.08
C LEU A 66 0.80 -11.30 -11.45
N GLN A 67 0.65 -12.28 -10.57
CA GLN A 67 1.05 -13.64 -10.90
C GLN A 67 0.12 -14.11 -12.02
N SER A 68 0.69 -14.23 -13.21
CA SER A 68 0.08 -14.83 -14.40
C SER A 68 -0.24 -16.29 -14.17
#